data_AF-A0A974P4K6-F1
#
_entry.id   AF-A0A974P4K6-F1
#
_cell.length_a   1.000
_cell.length_b   1.000
_cell.length_c   1.000
_cell.angle_alpha   90.00
_cell.angle_beta   90.00
_cell.angle_gamma   90.00
#
_symmetry.space_group_name_H-M   'P 1'
#
loop_
_entity.id
_entity.type
_entity.pdbx_description
1 polymer ?
#
loop_
_entity_poly.entity_id
_entity_poly.type
_entity_poly.pdbx_seq_one_letter_code
_entity_poly.pdbx_strand_id
1 'polypeptide(L)'
;MAVGAAIIAQPSLKLLGIQGYGGHWQHMAGANERTAAVADGIGKLTEVAAALRAQGHVFSLITGGGTGTFSADAAQGILNEIQAGSYAFMDREYREALGDDDDGAFETSLMVQARVISANAERWVTVDAGLKAFATDGPEPEPLGEAWAGSKYRFFGDEHGMVTRPRHRAVARGERVEFTAPHCDPTIDRYDLLHLVRGDVLVDLVRVEGAAPRSRGLFRLVGRGVLEGFLHLVLSDAGLGITRLAEVLFLGAVAHHAGLGAVVLLLLGHGAPFGLSLPEENGSLSVCSGQALWVRSNPGVRP
;
A
#
# COMPACT_ATOMS: atom_id res chain seq x y z
N MET A 1 22.67 -16.62 12.01
CA MET A 1 23.07 -17.68 12.98
C MET A 1 23.17 -17.15 14.42
N ALA A 2 24.12 -16.27 14.74
CA ALA A 2 24.31 -15.74 16.10
C ALA A 2 23.04 -15.13 16.71
N VAL A 3 22.25 -14.40 15.92
CA VAL A 3 20.98 -13.81 16.37
C VAL A 3 19.96 -14.89 16.77
N GLY A 4 19.86 -15.99 16.00
CA GLY A 4 18.99 -17.12 16.37
C GLY A 4 19.35 -17.75 17.71
N ALA A 5 20.65 -17.95 17.96
CA ALA A 5 21.14 -18.42 19.26
C ALA A 5 20.87 -17.42 20.39
N ALA A 6 21.07 -16.12 20.14
CA ALA A 6 20.77 -15.08 21.11
C ALA A 6 19.27 -15.04 21.48
N ILE A 7 18.39 -15.27 20.51
CA ILE A 7 16.93 -15.34 20.74
C ILE A 7 16.57 -16.51 21.65
N ILE A 8 17.08 -17.71 21.36
CA ILE A 8 16.79 -18.90 22.17
C ILE A 8 17.34 -18.79 23.59
N ALA A 9 18.47 -18.10 23.78
CA ALA A 9 19.05 -17.87 25.09
C ALA A 9 18.22 -16.93 25.98
N GLN A 10 17.25 -16.20 25.43
CA GLN A 10 16.41 -15.25 26.16
C GLN A 10 15.04 -15.88 26.47
N PRO A 11 14.70 -16.13 27.75
CA PRO A 11 13.42 -16.76 28.13
C PRO A 11 12.17 -15.96 27.72
N SER A 12 12.32 -14.65 27.52
CA SER A 12 11.24 -13.74 27.13
C SER A 12 11.01 -13.67 25.61
N LEU A 13 11.79 -14.40 24.81
CA LEU A 13 11.73 -14.40 23.36
C LEU A 13 11.44 -15.80 22.82
N LYS A 14 10.77 -15.85 21.67
CA LYS A 14 10.56 -17.09 20.90
C LYS A 14 10.96 -16.85 19.46
N LEU A 15 11.80 -17.73 18.92
CA LEU A 15 12.08 -17.77 17.51
C LEU A 15 10.87 -18.35 16.77
N LEU A 16 10.15 -17.51 16.02
CA LEU A 16 9.00 -17.97 15.23
C LEU A 16 9.40 -18.41 13.83
N GLY A 17 10.40 -17.75 13.27
CA GLY A 17 10.79 -17.95 11.88
C GLY A 17 11.80 -16.96 11.37
N ILE A 18 11.94 -16.99 10.04
CA ILE A 18 12.76 -16.07 9.27
C ILE A 18 11.89 -15.35 8.25
N GLN A 19 12.26 -14.10 7.95
CA GLN A 19 11.62 -13.28 6.94
C GLN A 19 12.63 -12.93 5.85
N GLY A 20 12.25 -13.09 4.58
CA GLY A 20 13.02 -12.62 3.43
C GLY A 20 12.14 -11.79 2.50
N TYR A 21 12.29 -10.47 2.55
CA TYR A 21 11.50 -9.55 1.74
C TYR A 21 12.39 -8.78 0.77
N GLY A 22 12.20 -8.98 -0.53
CA GLY A 22 12.91 -8.25 -1.58
C GLY A 22 12.10 -7.06 -2.07
N GLY A 23 12.19 -5.93 -1.35
CA GLY A 23 11.49 -4.70 -1.74
C GLY A 23 11.89 -4.17 -3.12
N HIS A 24 13.17 -4.32 -3.47
CA HIS A 24 13.67 -3.90 -4.79
C HIS A 24 13.19 -4.78 -5.94
N TRP A 25 12.59 -5.95 -5.68
CA TRP A 25 12.01 -6.80 -6.72
C TRP A 25 10.61 -6.35 -7.13
N GLN A 26 9.90 -5.66 -6.24
CA GLN A 26 8.46 -5.39 -6.37
C GLN A 26 8.13 -4.55 -7.61
N HIS A 27 9.00 -3.61 -7.97
CA HIS A 27 8.82 -2.70 -9.10
C HIS A 27 9.76 -3.01 -10.28
N MET A 28 10.35 -4.20 -10.32
CA MET A 28 11.17 -4.58 -11.47
C MET A 28 10.31 -4.92 -12.67
N ALA A 29 10.56 -4.20 -13.77
CA ALA A 29 9.93 -4.45 -15.05
C ALA A 29 10.36 -5.82 -15.61
N GLY A 30 9.39 -6.54 -16.17
CA GLY A 30 9.61 -7.83 -16.84
C GLY A 30 9.55 -9.03 -15.89
N ALA A 31 8.50 -9.84 -16.05
CA ALA A 31 8.26 -11.05 -15.25
C ALA A 31 9.47 -11.99 -15.15
N ASN A 32 10.22 -12.20 -16.24
CA ASN A 32 11.35 -13.13 -16.24
C ASN A 32 12.50 -12.66 -15.35
N GLU A 33 12.88 -11.38 -15.45
CA GLU A 33 13.96 -10.81 -14.63
C GLU A 33 13.57 -10.79 -13.15
N ARG A 34 12.30 -10.43 -12.89
CA ARG A 34 11.73 -10.45 -11.54
C ARG A 34 11.67 -11.84 -10.93
N THR A 35 11.23 -12.84 -11.70
CA THR A 35 11.23 -14.24 -11.27
C THR A 35 12.64 -14.75 -10.96
N ALA A 36 13.63 -14.39 -11.79
CA ALA A 36 15.02 -14.79 -11.56
C ALA A 36 15.59 -14.18 -10.27
N ALA A 37 15.31 -12.91 -9.99
CA ALA A 37 15.77 -12.27 -8.75
C ALA A 37 15.09 -12.84 -7.51
N VAL A 38 13.79 -13.14 -7.59
CA VAL A 38 13.05 -13.83 -6.53
C VAL A 38 13.68 -15.20 -6.26
N ALA A 39 13.97 -15.98 -7.30
CA ALA A 39 14.60 -17.30 -7.15
C ALA A 39 15.98 -17.22 -6.46
N ASP A 40 16.83 -16.26 -6.83
CA ASP A 40 18.13 -16.04 -6.17
C ASP A 40 17.97 -15.65 -4.68
N GLY A 41 17.05 -14.72 -4.39
CA GLY A 41 16.80 -14.27 -3.03
C GLY A 41 16.19 -15.34 -2.12
N ILE A 42 15.21 -16.09 -2.63
CA ILE A 42 14.60 -17.21 -1.90
C ILE A 42 15.58 -18.39 -1.76
N GLY A 43 16.49 -18.60 -2.72
CA GLY A 43 17.60 -19.53 -2.58
C GLY A 43 18.46 -19.22 -1.35
N LYS A 44 18.87 -17.96 -1.20
CA LYS A 44 19.63 -17.50 -0.01
C LYS A 44 18.85 -17.67 1.29
N LEU A 45 17.54 -17.38 1.29
CA LEU A 45 16.69 -17.58 2.46
C LEU A 45 16.61 -19.06 2.85
N THR A 46 16.54 -19.96 1.87
CA THR A 46 16.53 -21.41 2.05
C THR A 46 17.83 -21.91 2.67
N GLU A 47 18.99 -21.41 2.21
CA GLU A 47 20.29 -21.72 2.81
C GLU A 47 20.37 -21.29 4.28
N VAL A 48 19.87 -20.09 4.60
CA VAL A 48 19.81 -19.60 5.99
C VAL A 48 18.89 -20.49 6.84
N ALA A 49 17.73 -20.89 6.32
CA ALA A 49 16.81 -21.78 7.01
C ALA A 49 17.47 -23.13 7.32
N ALA A 50 18.16 -23.72 6.34
CA ALA A 50 18.88 -24.97 6.49
C ALA A 50 20.01 -24.86 7.52
N ALA A 51 20.78 -23.78 7.48
CA ALA A 51 21.85 -23.54 8.47
C ALA A 51 21.30 -23.43 9.90
N LEU A 52 20.18 -22.71 10.10
CA LEU A 52 19.50 -22.61 11.40
C LEU A 52 19.03 -23.98 11.89
N ARG A 53 18.38 -24.77 11.04
CA ARG A 53 17.93 -26.11 11.41
C ARG A 53 19.09 -27.04 11.75
N ALA A 54 20.21 -26.95 11.03
CA ALA A 54 21.41 -27.76 11.30
C ALA A 54 22.04 -27.47 12.68
N GLN A 55 21.81 -26.28 13.24
CA GLN A 55 22.23 -25.93 14.61
C GLN A 55 21.17 -26.28 15.68
N GLY A 56 20.11 -27.00 15.31
CA GLY A 56 19.04 -27.39 16.22
C GLY A 56 18.00 -26.30 16.49
N HIS A 57 18.02 -25.17 15.76
CA HIS A 57 16.99 -24.14 15.88
C HIS A 57 15.67 -24.66 15.30
N VAL A 58 14.60 -24.61 16.09
CA VAL A 58 13.24 -25.02 15.68
C VAL A 58 12.40 -23.77 15.41
N PHE A 59 11.85 -23.69 14.20
CA PHE A 59 10.95 -22.61 13.78
C PHE A 59 10.06 -23.12 12.63
N SER A 60 8.88 -22.52 12.49
CA SER A 60 7.88 -22.94 11.50
C SER A 60 7.62 -21.89 10.43
N LEU A 61 7.86 -20.60 10.70
CA LEU A 61 7.52 -19.52 9.77
C LEU A 61 8.69 -19.21 8.82
N ILE A 62 8.39 -19.13 7.54
CA ILE A 62 9.26 -18.55 6.51
C ILE A 62 8.37 -17.61 5.70
N THR A 63 8.56 -16.31 5.90
CA THR A 63 7.64 -15.28 5.41
C THR A 63 8.34 -14.24 4.55
N GLY A 64 7.61 -13.57 3.67
CA GLY A 64 8.18 -12.59 2.76
C GLY A 64 7.23 -12.30 1.61
N GLY A 65 7.79 -11.97 0.45
CA GLY A 65 7.05 -11.66 -0.76
C GLY A 65 6.16 -10.41 -0.66
N GLY A 66 5.76 -9.90 -1.82
CA GLY A 66 4.97 -8.69 -1.91
C GLY A 66 4.06 -8.68 -3.13
N THR A 67 3.41 -7.56 -3.39
CA THR A 67 2.42 -7.44 -4.47
C THR A 67 3.03 -7.71 -5.85
N GLY A 68 4.23 -7.22 -6.11
CA GLY A 68 4.87 -7.40 -7.42
C GLY A 68 5.54 -8.74 -7.62
N THR A 69 5.70 -9.54 -6.56
CA THR A 69 6.41 -10.83 -6.64
C THR A 69 5.55 -12.02 -6.24
N PHE A 70 4.25 -11.82 -5.97
CA PHE A 70 3.36 -12.84 -5.42
C PHE A 70 3.44 -14.17 -6.19
N SER A 71 3.27 -14.14 -7.52
CA SER A 71 3.29 -15.34 -8.34
C SER A 71 4.67 -16.01 -8.37
N ALA A 72 5.74 -15.21 -8.45
CA ALA A 72 7.12 -15.71 -8.46
C ALA A 72 7.53 -16.34 -7.12
N ASP A 73 7.13 -15.73 -6.00
CA ASP A 73 7.37 -16.22 -4.64
C ASP A 73 6.61 -17.52 -4.38
N ALA A 74 5.33 -17.56 -4.77
CA ALA A 74 4.49 -18.75 -4.64
C ALA A 74 5.06 -19.95 -5.42
N ALA A 75 5.59 -19.70 -6.62
CA ALA A 75 6.21 -20.74 -7.46
C ALA A 75 7.47 -21.36 -6.83
N GLN A 76 8.17 -20.68 -5.92
CA GLN A 76 9.32 -21.27 -5.22
C GLN A 76 8.91 -22.33 -4.20
N GLY A 77 7.69 -22.25 -3.65
CA GLY A 77 7.19 -23.20 -2.64
C GLY A 77 7.93 -23.18 -1.30
N ILE A 78 8.68 -22.10 -1.02
CA ILE A 78 9.48 -21.96 0.22
C ILE A 78 8.76 -21.14 1.29
N LEU A 79 8.09 -20.06 0.89
CA LEU A 79 7.36 -19.20 1.81
C LEU A 79 6.05 -19.88 2.23
N ASN A 80 5.72 -19.80 3.52
CA ASN A 80 4.43 -20.25 4.05
C ASN A 80 3.55 -19.10 4.56
N GLU A 81 4.00 -17.86 4.34
CA GLU A 81 3.22 -16.64 4.50
C GLU A 81 3.73 -15.62 3.45
N ILE A 82 2.82 -14.93 2.78
CA ILE A 82 3.11 -13.83 1.85
C ILE A 82 2.62 -12.51 2.45
N GLN A 83 3.44 -11.46 2.34
CA GLN A 83 3.26 -10.14 2.96
C GLN A 83 2.85 -9.05 1.94
N ALA A 84 2.03 -9.40 0.94
CA ALA A 84 1.53 -8.45 -0.05
C ALA A 84 0.55 -7.44 0.57
N GLY A 85 0.69 -6.15 0.22
CA GLY A 85 -0.11 -5.06 0.75
C GLY A 85 -0.74 -4.18 -0.33
N SER A 86 0.08 -3.63 -1.22
CA SER A 86 -0.34 -2.66 -2.23
C SER A 86 -1.37 -3.19 -3.23
N TYR A 87 -1.52 -4.51 -3.37
CA TYR A 87 -2.48 -5.16 -4.29
C TYR A 87 -3.95 -4.72 -4.08
N ALA A 88 -4.31 -4.30 -2.86
CA ALA A 88 -5.65 -3.81 -2.56
C ALA A 88 -5.95 -2.45 -3.22
N PHE A 89 -4.91 -1.67 -3.51
CA PHE A 89 -5.00 -0.30 -4.01
C PHE A 89 -4.43 -0.13 -5.41
N MET A 90 -3.28 -0.75 -5.65
CA MET A 90 -2.35 -0.48 -6.74
C MET A 90 -1.99 1.01 -6.83
N ASP A 91 -0.97 1.29 -7.61
CA ASP A 91 -0.52 2.65 -7.87
C ASP A 91 0.15 2.71 -9.25
N ARG A 92 0.62 3.89 -9.62
CA ARG A 92 1.27 4.10 -10.89
C ARG A 92 2.57 3.29 -11.01
N GLU A 93 3.36 3.20 -9.96
CA GLU A 93 4.64 2.48 -9.98
C GLU A 93 4.45 0.98 -10.25
N TYR A 94 3.52 0.33 -9.55
CA TYR A 94 3.17 -1.07 -9.81
C TYR A 94 2.58 -1.28 -11.22
N ARG A 95 1.75 -0.36 -11.71
CA ARG A 95 1.20 -0.44 -13.07
C ARG A 95 2.27 -0.39 -14.14
N GLU A 96 3.23 0.53 -13.99
CA GLU A 96 4.35 0.66 -14.93
C GLU A 96 5.30 -0.54 -14.86
N ALA A 97 5.52 -1.10 -13.67
CA ALA A 97 6.42 -2.24 -13.47
C ALA A 97 5.83 -3.58 -13.92
N LEU A 98 4.57 -3.87 -13.56
CA LEU A 98 3.96 -5.18 -13.77
C LEU A 98 3.29 -5.29 -15.14
N GLY A 99 2.78 -4.21 -15.71
CA GLY A 99 2.12 -4.24 -17.02
C GLY A 99 1.06 -5.34 -17.09
N ASP A 100 1.22 -6.26 -18.05
CA ASP A 100 0.32 -7.39 -18.30
C ASP A 100 0.72 -8.69 -17.55
N ASP A 101 1.67 -8.62 -16.61
CA ASP A 101 2.05 -9.74 -15.76
C ASP A 101 0.85 -10.16 -14.87
N ASP A 102 0.78 -11.44 -14.47
CA ASP A 102 -0.32 -11.97 -13.64
C ASP A 102 -0.52 -11.15 -12.33
N ASP A 103 0.58 -10.76 -11.69
CA ASP A 103 0.56 -9.93 -10.47
C ASP A 103 0.06 -8.49 -10.74
N GLY A 104 0.04 -8.05 -12.00
CA GLY A 104 -0.48 -6.76 -12.47
C GLY A 104 -1.99 -6.75 -12.73
N ALA A 105 -2.67 -7.90 -12.62
CA ALA A 105 -4.10 -8.05 -12.88
C ALA A 105 -4.99 -7.28 -11.90
N PHE A 106 -4.48 -6.91 -10.71
CA PHE A 106 -5.21 -6.11 -9.74
C PHE A 106 -5.55 -4.73 -10.30
N GLU A 107 -6.78 -4.26 -10.03
CA GLU A 107 -7.22 -2.95 -10.47
C GLU A 107 -6.71 -1.81 -9.58
N THR A 108 -6.62 -0.61 -10.15
CA THR A 108 -6.27 0.59 -9.38
C THR A 108 -7.54 1.10 -8.72
N SER A 109 -7.57 1.00 -7.39
CA SER A 109 -8.70 1.45 -6.58
C SER A 109 -8.39 2.74 -5.82
N LEU A 110 -7.13 3.13 -5.64
CA LEU A 110 -6.74 4.35 -4.93
C LEU A 110 -6.56 5.55 -5.87
N MET A 111 -7.31 6.62 -5.62
CA MET A 111 -7.20 7.88 -6.37
C MET A 111 -7.17 9.11 -5.46
N VAL A 112 -6.40 10.13 -5.83
CA VAL A 112 -6.51 11.46 -5.21
C VAL A 112 -7.40 12.33 -6.08
N GLN A 113 -8.43 12.94 -5.51
CA GLN A 113 -9.27 13.91 -6.20
C GLN A 113 -8.84 15.33 -5.83
N ALA A 114 -8.61 16.14 -6.86
CA ALA A 114 -8.29 17.56 -6.77
C ALA A 114 -9.30 18.41 -7.56
N ARG A 115 -9.26 19.72 -7.37
CA ARG A 115 -10.03 20.71 -8.12
C ARG A 115 -9.12 21.68 -8.85
N VAL A 116 -9.55 22.09 -10.04
CA VAL A 116 -8.95 23.20 -10.77
C VAL A 116 -9.20 24.50 -10.01
N ILE A 117 -8.17 25.09 -9.43
CA ILE A 117 -8.25 26.36 -8.69
C ILE A 117 -7.89 27.56 -9.55
N SER A 118 -7.12 27.36 -10.62
CA SER A 118 -6.85 28.37 -11.64
C SER A 118 -6.85 27.78 -13.05
N ALA A 119 -7.51 28.48 -13.99
CA ALA A 119 -7.53 28.16 -15.41
C ALA A 119 -7.15 29.39 -16.28
N ASN A 120 -6.34 30.29 -15.71
CA ASN A 120 -5.92 31.53 -16.39
C ASN A 120 -4.78 31.33 -17.41
N ALA A 121 -4.02 30.24 -17.29
CA ALA A 121 -2.93 29.93 -18.20
C ALA A 121 -3.46 29.23 -19.46
N GLU A 122 -2.87 29.57 -20.61
CA GLU A 122 -3.29 29.03 -21.92
C GLU A 122 -3.01 27.53 -22.05
N ARG A 123 -1.88 27.05 -21.50
CA ARG A 123 -1.37 25.68 -21.74
C ARG A 123 -1.65 24.70 -20.60
N TRP A 124 -1.92 25.17 -19.40
CA TRP A 124 -2.16 24.34 -18.23
C TRP A 124 -3.24 24.93 -17.32
N VAL A 125 -3.70 24.12 -16.39
CA VAL A 125 -4.49 24.55 -15.24
C VAL A 125 -3.74 24.23 -13.96
N THR A 126 -4.00 25.01 -12.91
CA THR A 126 -3.48 24.73 -11.57
C THR A 126 -4.56 24.00 -10.77
N VAL A 127 -4.20 22.87 -10.19
CA VAL A 127 -5.03 22.09 -9.29
C VAL A 127 -4.57 22.25 -7.85
N ASP A 128 -5.48 22.08 -6.89
CA ASP A 128 -5.21 22.15 -5.45
C ASP A 128 -4.54 20.88 -4.92
N ALA A 129 -3.70 20.18 -5.69
CA ALA A 129 -2.96 19.01 -5.26
C ALA A 129 -1.49 19.11 -5.67
N GLY A 130 -0.63 19.41 -4.71
CA GLY A 130 0.82 19.59 -4.88
C GLY A 130 1.66 18.58 -4.12
N LEU A 131 2.86 19.00 -3.70
CA LEU A 131 3.81 18.15 -2.97
C LEU A 131 3.26 17.58 -1.67
N LYS A 132 2.22 18.15 -1.05
CA LYS A 132 1.59 17.59 0.16
C LYS A 132 0.52 16.53 -0.14
N ALA A 133 0.00 16.51 -1.37
CA ALA A 133 -1.07 15.60 -1.76
C ALA A 133 -0.57 14.21 -2.19
N PHE A 134 0.67 14.10 -2.67
CA PHE A 134 1.20 12.88 -3.29
C PHE A 134 2.58 12.52 -2.81
N ALA A 135 2.84 11.21 -2.67
CA ALA A 135 4.18 10.66 -2.60
C ALA A 135 5.08 11.20 -3.74
N THR A 136 6.38 11.37 -3.46
CA THR A 136 7.35 11.97 -4.40
C THR A 136 8.52 11.04 -4.72
N ASP A 137 8.47 9.82 -4.20
CA ASP A 137 9.45 8.74 -4.37
C ASP A 137 9.11 7.81 -5.55
N GLY A 138 8.04 8.10 -6.30
CA GLY A 138 7.61 7.36 -7.48
C GLY A 138 7.40 8.26 -8.71
N PRO A 139 6.79 7.72 -9.78
CA PRO A 139 6.47 8.49 -10.98
C PRO A 139 5.42 9.59 -10.69
N GLU A 140 5.31 10.59 -11.55
CA GLU A 140 4.34 11.67 -11.33
C GLU A 140 2.89 11.18 -11.40
N PRO A 141 1.96 11.72 -10.57
CA PRO A 141 0.53 11.36 -10.62
C PRO A 141 -0.04 11.41 -12.04
N GLU A 142 -0.91 10.48 -12.41
CA GLU A 142 -1.56 10.50 -13.73
C GLU A 142 -2.99 11.05 -13.63
N PRO A 143 -3.36 12.11 -14.38
CA PRO A 143 -4.75 12.52 -14.50
C PRO A 143 -5.60 11.42 -15.14
N LEU A 144 -6.71 11.07 -14.49
CA LEU A 144 -7.61 9.99 -14.90
C LEU A 144 -8.89 10.52 -15.58
N GLY A 145 -9.49 9.65 -16.40
CA GLY A 145 -10.77 9.87 -17.06
C GLY A 145 -10.68 10.55 -18.42
N GLU A 146 -11.69 10.33 -19.26
CA GLU A 146 -11.72 10.82 -20.65
C GLU A 146 -11.55 12.34 -20.75
N ALA A 147 -12.15 13.08 -19.81
CA ALA A 147 -12.05 14.55 -19.75
C ALA A 147 -10.62 15.07 -19.55
N TRP A 148 -9.69 14.22 -19.09
CA TRP A 148 -8.28 14.53 -18.87
C TRP A 148 -7.36 13.70 -19.76
N ALA A 149 -7.90 13.03 -20.78
CA ALA A 149 -7.14 12.19 -21.69
C ALA A 149 -6.00 12.96 -22.36
N GLY A 150 -4.78 12.43 -22.23
CA GLY A 150 -3.56 13.03 -22.77
C GLY A 150 -3.00 14.21 -21.96
N SER A 151 -3.64 14.57 -20.84
CA SER A 151 -3.08 15.56 -19.91
C SER A 151 -1.94 14.97 -19.10
N LYS A 152 -0.97 15.81 -18.73
CA LYS A 152 0.16 15.45 -17.87
C LYS A 152 0.16 16.32 -16.63
N TYR A 153 0.41 15.71 -15.48
CA TYR A 153 0.62 16.41 -14.22
C TYR A 153 2.11 16.76 -14.04
N ARG A 154 2.39 17.83 -13.30
CA ARG A 154 3.70 18.17 -12.73
C ARG A 154 3.49 18.78 -11.35
N PHE A 155 4.41 18.52 -10.42
CA PHE A 155 4.44 19.25 -9.15
C PHE A 155 4.68 20.74 -9.41
N PHE A 156 3.89 21.60 -8.77
CA PHE A 156 3.92 23.04 -8.98
C PHE A 156 3.86 23.84 -7.67
N GLY A 157 4.36 23.23 -6.59
CA GLY A 157 4.41 23.80 -5.24
C GLY A 157 3.84 22.85 -4.19
N ASP A 158 3.85 23.30 -2.94
CA ASP A 158 3.37 22.52 -1.79
C ASP A 158 1.91 22.08 -1.92
N GLU A 159 1.03 23.03 -2.24
CA GLU A 159 -0.43 22.82 -2.35
C GLU A 159 -0.92 22.83 -3.80
N HIS A 160 0.00 23.00 -4.77
CA HIS A 160 -0.36 23.30 -6.15
C HIS A 160 0.26 22.29 -7.11
N GLY A 161 -0.57 21.77 -8.00
CA GLY A 161 -0.18 20.93 -9.13
C GLY A 161 -0.45 21.63 -10.45
N MET A 162 0.34 21.33 -11.47
CA MET A 162 0.11 21.78 -12.84
C MET A 162 -0.41 20.62 -13.67
N VAL A 163 -1.53 20.80 -14.37
CA VAL A 163 -2.07 19.82 -15.32
C VAL A 163 -2.15 20.45 -16.70
N THR A 164 -1.50 19.85 -17.71
CA THR A 164 -1.62 20.35 -19.09
C THR A 164 -3.05 20.26 -19.57
N ARG A 165 -3.53 21.25 -20.32
CA ARG A 165 -4.93 21.27 -20.77
C ARG A 165 -5.23 20.11 -21.72
N PRO A 166 -6.39 19.42 -21.56
CA PRO A 166 -6.85 18.45 -22.54
C PRO A 166 -7.09 19.16 -23.88
N ARG A 167 -6.69 18.52 -24.99
CA ARG A 167 -6.78 19.14 -26.33
C ARG A 167 -8.21 19.20 -26.88
N HIS A 168 -9.09 18.34 -26.38
CA HIS A 168 -10.41 18.11 -26.94
C HIS A 168 -11.52 18.92 -26.24
N ARG A 169 -11.18 19.73 -25.23
CA ARG A 169 -12.17 20.51 -24.47
C ARG A 169 -11.60 21.73 -23.76
N ALA A 170 -12.48 22.69 -23.46
CA ALA A 170 -12.17 23.74 -22.51
C ALA A 170 -12.26 23.21 -21.07
N VAL A 171 -11.48 23.83 -20.17
CA VAL A 171 -11.47 23.53 -18.73
C VAL A 171 -11.87 24.78 -17.96
N ALA A 172 -12.84 24.65 -17.06
CA ALA A 172 -13.29 25.68 -16.15
C ALA A 172 -12.66 25.53 -14.75
N ARG A 173 -12.58 26.65 -14.03
CA ARG A 173 -12.27 26.64 -12.60
C ARG A 173 -13.35 25.89 -11.83
N GLY A 174 -12.94 25.06 -10.87
CA GLY A 174 -13.80 24.25 -10.02
C GLY A 174 -14.05 22.83 -10.55
N GLU A 175 -13.63 22.52 -11.78
CA GLU A 175 -13.68 21.16 -12.31
C GLU A 175 -12.81 20.21 -11.50
N ARG A 176 -13.25 18.95 -11.40
CA ARG A 176 -12.56 17.90 -10.65
C ARG A 176 -11.61 17.11 -11.55
N VAL A 177 -10.50 16.70 -10.96
CA VAL A 177 -9.50 15.81 -11.58
C VAL A 177 -9.22 14.70 -10.59
N GLU A 178 -9.30 13.45 -11.05
CA GLU A 178 -8.84 12.30 -10.27
C GLU A 178 -7.44 11.92 -10.75
N PHE A 179 -6.58 11.49 -9.83
CA PHE A 179 -5.22 11.08 -10.13
C PHE A 179 -4.94 9.69 -9.59
N THR A 180 -4.16 8.90 -10.33
CA THR A 180 -3.47 7.75 -9.71
C THR A 180 -2.49 8.25 -8.65
N ALA A 181 -2.36 7.49 -7.56
CA ALA A 181 -1.25 7.70 -6.64
C ALA A 181 0.07 7.29 -7.32
N PRO A 182 1.16 8.05 -7.13
CA PRO A 182 2.52 7.62 -7.51
C PRO A 182 2.91 6.28 -6.90
N HIS A 183 2.73 6.20 -5.59
CA HIS A 183 3.05 5.09 -4.70
C HIS A 183 2.00 5.12 -3.58
N CYS A 184 1.27 4.02 -3.35
CA CYS A 184 0.07 4.04 -2.52
C CYS A 184 0.37 4.31 -1.04
N ASP A 185 1.34 3.63 -0.44
CA ASP A 185 1.58 3.68 1.02
C ASP A 185 2.00 5.08 1.50
N PRO A 186 3.00 5.75 0.89
CA PRO A 186 3.38 7.10 1.30
C PRO A 186 2.38 8.18 0.85
N THR A 187 1.48 7.83 -0.07
CA THR A 187 0.35 8.72 -0.42
C THR A 187 -0.72 8.65 0.66
N ILE A 188 -1.12 7.45 1.09
CA ILE A 188 -2.12 7.24 2.16
C ILE A 188 -1.69 7.91 3.47
N ASP A 189 -0.41 7.85 3.85
CA ASP A 189 0.13 8.47 5.07
C ASP A 189 -0.10 10.00 5.15
N ARG A 190 -0.43 10.66 4.04
CA ARG A 190 -0.71 12.11 4.00
C ARG A 190 -2.14 12.47 4.37
N TYR A 191 -3.04 11.49 4.46
CA TYR A 191 -4.46 11.69 4.65
C TYR A 191 -4.93 11.08 5.98
N ASP A 192 -5.85 11.77 6.66
CA ASP A 192 -6.47 11.26 7.88
C ASP A 192 -7.66 10.31 7.59
N LEU A 193 -8.26 10.43 6.41
CA LEU A 193 -9.47 9.70 5.99
C LEU A 193 -9.32 9.14 4.58
N LEU A 194 -9.87 7.95 4.37
CA LEU A 194 -10.16 7.33 3.09
C LEU A 194 -11.65 7.45 2.80
N HIS A 195 -11.99 7.95 1.62
CA HIS A 195 -13.35 8.03 1.12
C HIS A 195 -13.65 6.78 0.31
N LEU A 196 -14.47 5.87 0.86
CA LEU A 196 -14.87 4.67 0.14
C LEU A 196 -16.01 5.02 -0.81
N VAL A 197 -15.86 4.73 -2.09
CA VAL A 197 -16.78 5.16 -3.14
C VAL A 197 -17.18 3.99 -4.02
N ARG A 198 -18.48 3.88 -4.30
CA ARG A 198 -19.03 2.91 -5.24
C ARG A 198 -19.72 3.67 -6.38
N GLY A 199 -19.19 3.53 -7.59
CA GLY A 199 -19.60 4.37 -8.72
C GLY A 199 -19.28 5.84 -8.45
N ASP A 200 -20.32 6.67 -8.36
CA ASP A 200 -20.28 8.10 -8.04
C ASP A 200 -20.75 8.42 -6.61
N VAL A 201 -21.04 7.41 -5.80
CA VAL A 201 -21.61 7.55 -4.45
C VAL A 201 -20.56 7.28 -3.38
N LEU A 202 -20.38 8.24 -2.46
CA LEU A 202 -19.64 8.03 -1.22
C LEU A 202 -20.42 7.06 -0.33
N VAL A 203 -19.82 5.93 0.00
CA VAL A 203 -20.46 4.89 0.81
C VAL A 203 -19.95 4.86 2.24
N ASP A 204 -18.70 5.28 2.48
CA ASP A 204 -18.14 5.34 3.83
C ASP A 204 -16.92 6.29 3.92
N LEU A 205 -16.55 6.64 5.15
CA LEU A 205 -15.34 7.37 5.51
C LEU A 205 -14.56 6.58 6.54
N VAL A 206 -13.43 6.01 6.14
CA VAL A 206 -12.59 5.24 7.05
C VAL A 206 -11.39 6.05 7.48
N ARG A 207 -11.12 6.09 8.78
CA ARG A 207 -9.92 6.72 9.30
C ARG A 207 -8.67 5.94 8.88
N VAL A 208 -7.66 6.65 8.40
CA VAL A 208 -6.32 6.09 8.25
C VAL A 208 -5.74 5.91 9.65
N GLU A 209 -6.00 4.73 10.21
CA GLU A 209 -5.35 4.31 11.43
C GLU A 209 -3.89 3.99 11.08
N GLY A 210 -2.98 4.69 11.75
CA GLY A 210 -1.55 4.41 11.68
C GLY A 210 -0.66 5.37 10.90
N ALA A 211 -1.23 6.43 10.33
CA ALA A 211 -0.45 7.58 9.92
C ALA A 211 0.37 8.07 11.13
N ALA A 212 1.67 8.33 10.92
CA ALA A 212 2.56 8.69 12.02
C ALA A 212 1.91 9.84 12.83
N PRO A 213 1.66 9.69 14.15
CA PRO A 213 1.05 10.75 14.91
C PRO A 213 1.95 11.98 14.81
N ARG A 214 1.43 13.05 14.21
CA ARG A 214 2.09 14.37 14.21
C ARG A 214 2.29 14.75 15.68
N SER A 215 3.48 14.44 16.20
CA SER A 215 3.86 14.43 17.61
C SER A 215 3.01 13.54 18.56
N ARG A 216 3.28 12.22 18.60
CA ARG A 216 3.36 11.38 19.83
C ARG A 216 3.56 9.89 19.50
N GLY A 217 4.81 9.43 19.55
CA GLY A 217 5.16 8.06 19.98
C GLY A 217 4.83 6.88 19.05
N LEU A 218 5.86 6.41 18.34
CA LEU A 218 6.25 5.02 18.04
C LEU A 218 5.17 4.01 17.56
N PHE A 219 5.11 3.86 16.22
CA PHE A 219 4.65 2.74 15.38
C PHE A 219 3.32 2.03 15.70
N ARG A 220 2.30 2.28 14.87
CA ARG A 220 1.14 1.38 14.66
C ARG A 220 0.59 1.55 13.23
N LEU A 221 0.80 0.58 12.36
CA LEU A 221 -0.18 -0.15 11.53
C LEU A 221 -1.42 0.50 10.90
N VAL A 222 -1.65 0.17 9.61
CA VAL A 222 -2.96 0.17 8.93
C VAL A 222 -3.95 -0.66 9.75
N GLY A 223 -4.94 0.03 10.29
CA GLY A 223 -5.94 -0.57 11.18
C GLY A 223 -6.86 -1.58 10.49
N ARG A 224 -7.28 -2.56 11.28
CA ARG A 224 -8.27 -3.60 10.94
C ARG A 224 -9.52 -3.05 10.24
N GLY A 225 -9.96 -1.83 10.57
CA GLY A 225 -11.14 -1.19 9.99
C GLY A 225 -11.04 -0.84 8.50
N VAL A 226 -9.86 -0.45 8.00
CA VAL A 226 -9.65 -0.15 6.57
C VAL A 226 -9.80 -1.41 5.73
N LEU A 227 -9.13 -2.48 6.16
CA LEU A 227 -9.15 -3.75 5.45
C LEU A 227 -10.52 -4.44 5.57
N GLU A 228 -11.17 -4.39 6.74
CA GLU A 228 -12.54 -4.91 6.91
C GLU A 228 -13.58 -4.13 6.08
N GLY A 229 -13.52 -2.79 6.07
CA GLY A 229 -14.46 -1.96 5.29
C GLY A 229 -14.29 -2.15 3.78
N PHE A 230 -13.05 -2.18 3.29
CA PHE A 230 -12.75 -2.44 1.89
C PHE A 230 -13.14 -3.87 1.48
N LEU A 231 -12.76 -4.88 2.26
CA LEU A 231 -13.13 -6.27 1.96
C LEU A 231 -14.63 -6.50 2.03
N HIS A 232 -15.35 -5.85 2.96
CA HIS A 232 -16.80 -5.91 2.99
C HIS A 232 -17.41 -5.30 1.71
N LEU A 233 -16.88 -4.16 1.24
CA LEU A 233 -17.31 -3.54 -0.02
C LEU A 233 -17.09 -4.47 -1.23
N VAL A 234 -15.91 -5.09 -1.34
CA VAL A 234 -15.53 -5.94 -2.47
C VAL A 234 -16.24 -7.31 -2.43
N LEU A 235 -16.32 -7.94 -1.25
CA LEU A 235 -16.83 -9.32 -1.13
C LEU A 235 -18.35 -9.40 -1.04
N SER A 236 -19.02 -8.32 -0.60
CA SER A 236 -20.48 -8.22 -0.68
C SER A 236 -20.98 -8.27 -2.12
N ASP A 237 -20.26 -7.66 -3.06
CA ASP A 237 -20.58 -7.70 -4.49
C ASP A 237 -20.32 -9.08 -5.12
N ALA A 238 -19.44 -9.90 -4.51
CA ALA A 238 -19.16 -11.28 -4.91
C ALA A 238 -20.03 -12.33 -4.19
N GLY A 239 -20.89 -11.94 -3.25
CA GLY A 239 -21.74 -12.86 -2.48
C GLY A 239 -20.98 -13.72 -1.45
N LEU A 240 -19.78 -13.30 -1.02
CA LEU A 240 -18.91 -14.04 -0.11
C LEU A 240 -18.81 -13.33 1.25
N GLY A 241 -18.99 -14.06 2.34
CA GLY A 241 -18.84 -13.54 3.70
C GLY A 241 -17.48 -13.88 4.31
N ILE A 242 -16.81 -12.92 4.95
CA ILE A 242 -15.58 -13.20 5.71
C ILE A 242 -15.94 -13.55 7.14
N THR A 243 -15.52 -14.74 7.59
CA THR A 243 -15.73 -15.15 8.99
C THR A 243 -14.59 -14.76 9.94
N ARG A 244 -13.34 -14.55 9.49
CA ARG A 244 -12.21 -14.05 10.32
C ARG A 244 -11.09 -13.42 9.48
N LEU A 245 -10.65 -12.22 9.84
CA LEU A 245 -9.41 -11.60 9.35
C LEU A 245 -8.31 -11.86 10.37
N ALA A 246 -7.25 -12.58 10.00
CA ALA A 246 -6.12 -12.83 10.90
C ALA A 246 -5.19 -11.60 10.90
N GLU A 247 -4.85 -11.12 12.09
CA GLU A 247 -3.91 -10.02 12.31
C GLU A 247 -2.52 -10.38 11.75
N VAL A 248 -2.10 -9.74 10.66
CA VAL A 248 -0.74 -9.87 10.12
C VAL A 248 -0.22 -8.48 9.79
N LEU A 249 0.64 -7.94 10.64
CA LEU A 249 1.17 -6.60 10.43
C LEU A 249 2.66 -6.47 10.79
N PHE A 250 3.43 -6.55 9.70
CA PHE A 250 4.55 -5.72 9.24
C PHE A 250 5.73 -5.35 10.17
N LEU A 251 6.89 -5.96 9.89
CA LEU A 251 8.22 -5.41 10.14
C LEU A 251 8.95 -5.00 8.83
N GLY A 252 8.28 -5.07 7.67
CA GLY A 252 8.88 -4.95 6.34
C GLY A 252 9.19 -3.52 5.86
N ALA A 253 8.43 -2.51 6.29
CA ALA A 253 8.55 -1.12 5.82
C ALA A 253 9.91 -0.48 6.13
N VAL A 254 10.55 -0.89 7.24
CA VAL A 254 11.81 -0.27 7.68
C VAL A 254 12.99 -0.72 6.80
N ALA A 255 12.89 -1.85 6.09
CA ALA A 255 13.96 -2.34 5.23
C ALA A 255 14.11 -1.53 3.92
N HIS A 256 13.05 -0.83 3.49
CA HIS A 256 13.04 -0.04 2.24
C HIS A 256 14.09 1.08 2.22
N HIS A 257 14.40 1.71 3.36
CA HIS A 257 15.36 2.82 3.41
C HIS A 257 16.83 2.40 3.50
N ALA A 258 17.15 1.11 3.62
CA ALA A 258 18.53 0.67 3.85
C ALA A 258 19.20 -0.04 2.66
N GLY A 259 18.49 -0.34 1.57
CA GLY A 259 19.07 -1.05 0.41
C GLY A 259 19.64 -2.44 0.76
N LEU A 260 19.24 -3.01 1.90
CA LEU A 260 19.68 -4.31 2.38
C LEU A 260 18.57 -5.32 2.09
N GLY A 261 18.87 -6.35 1.29
CA GLY A 261 18.12 -7.60 1.30
C GLY A 261 18.28 -8.24 2.68
N ALA A 262 17.46 -7.83 3.64
CA ALA A 262 17.61 -8.23 5.02
C ALA A 262 16.78 -9.49 5.29
N VAL A 263 17.47 -10.55 5.72
CA VAL A 263 16.80 -11.67 6.40
C VAL A 263 16.55 -11.24 7.84
N VAL A 264 15.29 -11.05 8.22
CA VAL A 264 14.89 -10.60 9.57
C VAL A 264 14.37 -11.79 10.38
N LEU A 265 14.77 -11.90 11.65
CA LEU A 265 14.24 -12.91 12.57
C LEU A 265 13.02 -12.33 13.31
N LEU A 266 11.88 -13.01 13.24
CA LEU A 266 10.62 -12.55 13.85
C LEU A 266 10.50 -12.99 15.31
N LEU A 267 10.04 -12.06 16.16
CA LEU A 267 9.98 -12.19 17.62
C LEU A 267 8.61 -11.76 18.18
N LEU A 268 8.15 -12.47 19.21
CA LEU A 268 7.06 -12.03 20.10
C LEU A 268 7.60 -11.90 21.53
N GLY A 269 7.40 -10.75 22.16
CA GLY A 269 7.67 -10.54 23.60
C GLY A 269 6.37 -10.65 24.41
N HIS A 270 6.38 -11.43 25.50
CA HIS A 270 5.24 -11.50 26.43
C HIS A 270 5.35 -10.42 27.51
N GLY A 271 4.42 -9.46 27.52
CA GLY A 271 4.20 -8.47 28.58
C GLY A 271 2.74 -7.99 28.55
N ALA A 272 2.07 -8.00 29.71
CA ALA A 272 0.61 -7.87 29.86
C ALA A 272 -0.01 -6.59 29.23
N PRO A 273 -1.22 -6.67 28.63
CA PRO A 273 -1.90 -5.50 28.11
C PRO A 273 -2.54 -4.67 29.24
N PHE A 274 -2.08 -3.44 29.43
CA PHE A 274 -2.82 -2.44 30.21
C PHE A 274 -4.03 -1.98 29.39
N GLY A 275 -5.23 -2.18 29.94
CA GLY A 275 -6.49 -1.71 29.37
C GLY A 275 -6.66 -0.20 29.56
N LEU A 276 -7.17 0.47 28.52
CA LEU A 276 -7.69 1.83 28.59
C LEU A 276 -8.93 1.90 27.69
N SER A 277 -10.09 2.01 28.31
CA SER A 277 -11.37 2.33 27.67
C SER A 277 -11.60 3.84 27.70
N LEU A 278 -12.09 4.41 26.59
CA LEU A 278 -12.56 5.80 26.52
C LEU A 278 -13.83 5.88 25.64
N PRO A 279 -14.71 6.88 25.90
CA PRO A 279 -16.14 6.79 25.65
C PRO A 279 -16.57 7.19 24.23
N GLU A 280 -17.75 6.72 23.83
CA GLU A 280 -18.48 7.15 22.63
C GLU A 280 -18.92 8.62 22.74
N GLU A 281 -18.64 9.42 21.71
CA GLU A 281 -19.38 10.67 21.46
C GLU A 281 -19.87 10.72 20.01
N ASN A 282 -21.19 10.92 19.91
CA ASN A 282 -21.93 11.20 18.69
C ASN A 282 -21.56 12.58 18.14
N GLY A 283 -21.22 12.66 16.85
CA GLY A 283 -21.08 13.92 16.14
C GLY A 283 -21.35 13.76 14.64
N SER A 284 -22.40 14.41 14.16
CA SER A 284 -22.69 14.55 12.73
C SER A 284 -21.59 15.36 12.03
N LEU A 285 -20.93 14.78 11.02
CA LEU A 285 -19.90 15.45 10.23
C LEU A 285 -20.48 16.06 8.94
N SER A 286 -20.38 17.38 8.86
CA SER A 286 -20.59 18.18 7.65
C SER A 286 -19.45 17.92 6.65
N VAL A 287 -19.80 17.64 5.39
CA VAL A 287 -18.84 17.44 4.28
C VAL A 287 -18.20 18.79 3.91
N CYS A 288 -16.93 18.99 4.30
CA CYS A 288 -16.12 20.11 3.85
C CYS A 288 -15.61 19.89 2.41
N SER A 289 -15.65 20.94 1.59
CA SER A 289 -15.05 20.96 0.25
C SER A 289 -13.52 21.05 0.34
N GLY A 290 -12.84 19.91 0.26
CA GLY A 290 -11.37 19.80 0.21
C GLY A 290 -10.93 18.58 -0.62
N GLN A 291 -9.61 18.44 -0.80
CA GLN A 291 -8.99 17.26 -1.43
C GLN A 291 -9.46 15.99 -0.71
N ALA A 292 -9.62 14.91 -1.46
CA ALA A 292 -10.07 13.65 -0.91
C ALA A 292 -9.31 12.49 -1.54
N LEU A 293 -8.98 11.49 -0.73
CA LEU A 293 -8.39 10.22 -1.16
C LEU A 293 -9.53 9.20 -1.28
N TRP A 294 -9.74 8.69 -2.50
CA TRP A 294 -10.87 7.84 -2.87
C TRP A 294 -10.37 6.41 -3.01
N VAL A 295 -11.18 5.48 -2.53
CA VAL A 295 -11.04 4.05 -2.84
C VAL A 295 -12.27 3.62 -3.60
N ARG A 296 -12.13 3.23 -4.89
CA ARG A 296 -13.25 2.84 -5.75
C ARG A 296 -13.26 1.33 -6.01
N SER A 297 -14.39 0.69 -5.78
CA SER A 297 -14.67 -0.66 -6.30
C SER A 297 -15.20 -0.55 -7.74
N ASN A 298 -14.60 -1.24 -8.69
CA ASN A 298 -15.10 -1.33 -10.06
C ASN A 298 -16.05 -2.53 -10.18
N PRO A 299 -17.30 -2.37 -10.65
CA PRO A 299 -18.28 -3.47 -10.73
C PRO A 299 -17.99 -4.53 -11.82
N GLY A 300 -16.78 -4.56 -12.40
CA GLY A 300 -16.44 -5.34 -13.59
C GLY A 300 -15.79 -6.71 -13.36
N VAL A 301 -15.34 -7.04 -12.15
CA VAL A 301 -14.56 -8.27 -11.91
C VAL A 301 -15.37 -9.28 -11.09
N ARG A 302 -15.77 -10.38 -11.74
CA ARG A 302 -16.03 -11.65 -11.04
C ARG A 302 -14.67 -12.27 -10.69
N PRO A 303 -14.53 -12.92 -9.53
CA PRO A 303 -13.28 -13.55 -9.10
C PRO A 303 -12.77 -14.60 -10.09
#